data_AF-A0A0T6XI38-F1
#
_entry.id   AF-A0A0T6XI38-F1
#
_cell.length_a   1.000
_cell.length_b   1.000
_cell.length_c   1.000
_cell.angle_alpha   90.00
_cell.angle_beta   90.00
_cell.angle_gamma   90.00
#
_symmetry.space_group_name_H-M   'P 1'
#
loop_
_entity.id
_entity.type
_entity.pdbx_description
1 polymer ?
#
loop_
_entity_poly.entity_id
_entity_poly.type
_entity_poly.pdbx_seq_one_letter_code
_entity_poly.pdbx_strand_id
1 'polypeptide(L)'
;MPSRGRIIGLIAETDVHIEGLSIPPGFYSATVRTSRSCQHRKKAPETTYELHLNARDLKAVRGFIGDERGASMDATTAVQKGYFTIA
;
A
#
# COMPACT_ATOMS: atom_id res chain seq x y z
N MET A 1 -11.29 -19.42 -3.06
CA MET A 1 -11.39 -18.46 -1.94
C MET A 1 -10.22 -17.49 -2.04
N PRO A 2 -10.41 -16.17 -1.97
CA PRO A 2 -9.28 -15.25 -1.83
C PRO A 2 -8.52 -15.64 -0.57
N SER A 3 -7.22 -15.91 -0.70
CA SER A 3 -6.36 -16.23 0.44
C SER A 3 -6.39 -15.07 1.44
N ARG A 4 -6.47 -15.38 2.74
CA ARG A 4 -6.44 -14.39 3.83
C ARG A 4 -5.32 -13.38 3.54
N GLY A 5 -5.67 -12.09 3.52
CA GLY A 5 -4.69 -11.02 3.30
C GLY A 5 -3.55 -11.14 4.32
N ARG A 6 -2.30 -11.05 3.86
CA ARG A 6 -1.12 -11.09 4.73
C ARG A 6 -0.68 -9.67 5.03
N ILE A 7 -0.42 -9.36 6.29
CA ILE A 7 0.19 -8.08 6.65
C ILE A 7 1.70 -8.20 6.40
N ILE A 8 2.27 -7.23 5.70
CA ILE A 8 3.69 -7.10 5.38
C ILE A 8 4.18 -5.69 5.76
N GLY A 9 5.50 -5.55 5.93
CA GLY A 9 6.16 -4.25 6.04
C GLY A 9 6.52 -3.70 4.67
N LEU A 10 6.31 -2.41 4.47
CA LEU A 10 6.78 -1.66 3.31
C LEU A 10 7.75 -0.58 3.77
N ILE A 11 8.87 -0.44 3.07
CA ILE A 11 9.89 0.59 3.30
C ILE A 11 9.82 1.57 2.14
N ALA A 12 9.66 2.85 2.47
CA ALA A 12 9.88 3.96 1.56
C ALA A 12 11.25 4.57 1.85
N GLU A 13 12.17 4.52 0.87
CA GLU A 13 13.48 5.17 0.97
C GLU A 13 13.41 6.67 0.64
N THR A 14 12.38 7.08 -0.10
CA THR A 14 12.16 8.46 -0.54
C THR A 14 10.68 8.83 -0.44
N ASP A 15 10.33 10.10 -0.64
CA ASP A 15 8.94 10.54 -0.66
C ASP A 15 8.14 9.87 -1.80
N VAL A 16 7.13 9.09 -1.43
CA VAL A 16 6.27 8.37 -2.37
C VAL A 16 4.97 9.13 -2.61
N HIS A 17 4.68 9.42 -3.88
CA HIS A 17 3.49 10.15 -4.26
C HIS A 17 2.37 9.20 -4.67
N ILE A 18 1.26 9.19 -3.93
CA ILE A 18 0.07 8.37 -4.20
C ILE A 18 -1.15 9.26 -4.19
N GLU A 19 -1.91 9.29 -5.29
CA GLU A 19 -3.19 10.04 -5.39
C GLU A 19 -3.13 11.51 -4.93
N GLY A 20 -1.98 12.17 -5.14
CA GLY A 20 -1.77 13.58 -4.74
C GLY A 20 -1.30 13.76 -3.29
N LEU A 21 -1.12 12.67 -2.53
CA LEU A 21 -0.50 12.64 -1.22
C LEU A 21 0.99 12.33 -1.34
N SER A 22 1.82 13.03 -0.56
CA SER A 22 3.26 12.72 -0.46
C SER A 22 3.52 12.00 0.85
N ILE A 23 3.79 10.70 0.76
CA ILE A 23 4.11 9.83 1.89
C ILE A 23 5.61 9.91 2.15
N PRO A 24 6.04 10.32 3.35
CA PRO A 24 7.46 10.49 3.64
C PRO A 24 8.20 9.15 3.68
N PRO A 25 9.55 9.15 3.61
CA PRO A 25 10.34 7.95 3.82
C PRO A 25 10.10 7.37 5.22
N GLY A 26 10.04 6.04 5.33
CA GLY A 26 9.71 5.37 6.58
C GLY A 26 9.30 3.91 6.42
N PHE A 27 8.93 3.30 7.54
CA PHE A 27 8.42 1.94 7.60
C PHE A 27 6.91 1.95 7.81
N TYR A 28 6.19 1.28 6.92
CA TYR A 28 4.73 1.25 6.90
C TYR A 28 4.20 -0.17 6.89
N SER A 29 2.97 -0.34 7.35
CA SER A 29 2.28 -1.63 7.30
C SER A 29 1.40 -1.69 6.06
N ALA A 30 1.37 -2.81 5.36
CA ALA A 30 0.45 -3.03 4.25
C ALA A 30 -0.18 -4.42 4.29
N THR A 31 -1.43 -4.53 3.85
CA THR A 31 -2.08 -5.82 3.61
C THR A 31 -1.90 -6.21 2.17
N VAL A 32 -1.21 -7.32 1.91
CA VAL A 32 -1.13 -7.91 0.57
C VAL A 32 -2.25 -8.93 0.38
N ARG A 33 -3.00 -8.78 -0.71
CA ARG A 33 -4.03 -9.74 -1.14
C ARG A 33 -3.67 -10.25 -2.53
N THR A 34 -3.38 -11.55 -2.60
CA THR A 34 -3.21 -12.24 -3.88
C THR A 34 -4.53 -12.93 -4.21
N SER A 35 -5.16 -12.52 -5.31
CA SER A 35 -6.33 -13.23 -5.82
C SER A 35 -5.87 -14.12 -6.99
N ARG A 36 -6.21 -15.41 -6.90
CA ARG A 36 -6.12 -16.32 -8.04
C ARG A 36 -7.51 -16.37 -8.67
N SER A 37 -7.67 -15.69 -9.80
CA SER A 37 -8.86 -15.86 -10.63
C SER A 37 -8.96 -17.32 -11.07
N CYS A 38 -9.93 -18.05 -10.53
CA CYS A 38 -10.23 -19.43 -10.97
C CYS A 38 -10.97 -19.47 -12.32
N GLN A 39 -11.33 -18.32 -12.91
CA GLN A 39 -11.96 -18.28 -14.22
C GLN A 39 -10.90 -18.40 -15.32
N HIS A 40 -10.87 -19.60 -15.90
CA HIS A 40 -10.56 -19.92 -17.29
C HIS A 40 -9.71 -18.91 -18.07
N ARG A 41 -8.51 -19.37 -18.45
CA ARG A 41 -7.57 -18.79 -19.45
C ARG A 41 -6.75 -17.56 -18.98
N LYS A 42 -5.47 -17.84 -18.68
CA LYS A 42 -4.34 -16.93 -18.86
C LYS A 42 -4.42 -15.54 -18.18
N LYS A 43 -4.82 -15.44 -16.91
CA LYS A 43 -4.54 -14.24 -16.12
C LYS A 43 -3.53 -14.55 -15.02
N ALA A 44 -2.44 -13.77 -14.99
CA ALA A 44 -1.45 -13.82 -13.94
C ALA A 44 -2.11 -13.55 -12.56
N PRO A 45 -1.54 -14.05 -11.46
CA PRO A 45 -2.04 -13.71 -10.13
C PRO A 45 -2.06 -12.19 -9.94
N GLU A 46 -3.22 -11.63 -9.59
CA GLU A 46 -3.34 -10.21 -9.26
C GLU A 46 -3.02 -10.04 -7.77
N THR A 47 -1.90 -9.37 -7.52
CA THR A 47 -1.45 -9.01 -6.17
C THR A 47 -1.73 -7.54 -5.93
N THR A 48 -2.53 -7.26 -4.92
CA THR A 48 -2.89 -5.90 -4.48
C THR A 48 -2.27 -5.62 -3.12
N TYR A 49 -1.89 -4.36 -2.89
CA TYR A 49 -1.23 -3.89 -1.69
C TYR A 49 -2.02 -2.71 -1.11
N GLU A 50 -2.56 -2.90 0.07
CA GLU A 50 -3.31 -1.89 0.81
C GLU A 50 -2.44 -1.34 1.92
N LEU A 51 -1.93 -0.12 1.76
CA LEU A 51 -1.05 0.56 2.72
C LEU A 51 -1.89 1.14 3.86
N HIS A 52 -1.45 0.93 5.10
CA HIS A 52 -2.08 1.45 6.31
C HIS A 52 -1.21 2.55 6.91
N LEU A 53 -1.75 3.75 6.96
CA LEU A 53 -1.14 4.91 7.59
C LEU A 53 -1.82 5.16 8.94
N ASN A 54 -1.02 5.28 10.00
CA ASN A 54 -1.53 5.65 11.32
C ASN A 54 -1.65 7.18 11.44
N ALA A 55 -2.21 7.65 12.57
CA ALA A 55 -2.37 9.08 12.87
C ALA A 55 -1.07 9.90 12.78
N ARG A 56 0.06 9.33 13.21
CA ARG A 56 1.37 9.99 13.17
C ARG A 56 1.90 10.08 11.76
N ASP A 57 1.70 9.03 10.96
CA ASP A 57 2.09 9.01 9.56
C ASP A 57 1.32 10.08 8.78
N LEU A 58 0.00 10.16 8.99
CA LEU A 58 -0.87 11.14 8.35
C LEU A 58 -0.50 12.59 8.68
N LYS A 59 0.02 12.87 9.89
CA LYS A 59 0.55 14.20 10.25
C LYS A 59 1.77 14.61 9.43
N ALA A 60 2.55 13.64 8.99
CA ALA A 60 3.75 13.87 8.19
C ALA A 60 3.46 13.85 6.68
N VAL A 61 2.32 13.30 6.26
CA VAL A 61 1.89 13.30 4.86
C VAL A 61 1.51 14.70 4.42
N ARG A 62 2.24 15.23 3.42
CA ARG A 62 1.90 16.52 2.83
C ARG A 62 0.71 16.37 1.89
N GLY A 63 -0.26 17.27 1.99
CA GLY A 63 -1.47 17.29 1.17
C GLY A 63 -2.67 16.54 1.78
N PHE A 64 -2.51 15.90 2.95
CA PHE A 64 -3.63 15.26 3.63
C PHE A 64 -4.51 16.31 4.33
N ILE A 65 -5.79 16.37 3.94
CA ILE A 65 -6.83 17.19 4.58
C ILE A 65 -7.93 16.22 5.03
N GLY A 66 -7.83 15.68 6.25
CA GLY A 66 -8.77 14.66 6.74
C GLY A 66 -8.60 14.34 8.22
N ASP A 67 -9.48 13.47 8.75
CA ASP A 67 -9.43 13.01 10.13
C ASP A 67 -8.16 12.20 10.42
N GLU A 68 -7.43 12.55 11.48
CA GLU A 68 -6.17 11.92 11.90
C GLU A 68 -6.34 10.51 12.48
N ARG A 69 -7.44 9.80 12.21
CA ARG A 69 -7.74 8.48 12.83
C ARG A 69 -7.03 7.30 12.18
N GLY A 70 -6.21 7.57 11.17
CA GLY A 70 -5.58 6.55 10.31
C GLY A 70 -6.36 6.36 9.01
N ALA A 71 -5.65 5.97 7.96
CA ALA A 71 -6.21 5.77 6.63
C ALA A 71 -5.58 4.55 5.96
N SER A 72 -6.35 3.90 5.09
CA SER A 72 -5.87 2.83 4.23
C SER A 72 -5.99 3.29 2.78
N MET A 73 -4.98 3.01 1.96
CA MET A 73 -4.96 3.40 0.54
C MET A 73 -4.32 2.33 -0.34
N ASP A 74 -4.63 2.36 -1.64
CA ASP A 74 -4.03 1.44 -2.60
C ASP A 74 -2.58 1.86 -2.90
N ALA A 75 -1.62 1.01 -2.52
CA ALA A 75 -0.20 1.15 -2.81
C ALA A 75 0.29 0.17 -3.88
N THR A 76 -0.61 -0.56 -4.55
CA THR A 76 -0.27 -1.59 -5.54
C THR A 76 0.66 -1.05 -6.62
N THR A 77 0.29 0.08 -7.23
CA THR A 77 1.11 0.70 -8.28
C THR A 77 2.44 1.20 -7.73
N ALA A 78 2.48 1.70 -6.50
CA ALA A 78 3.70 2.23 -5.91
C ALA A 78 4.71 1.11 -5.60
N VAL A 79 4.24 -0.04 -5.11
CA VAL A 79 5.06 -1.25 -4.92
C VAL A 79 5.54 -1.80 -6.26
N GLN A 80 4.66 -1.91 -7.27
CA GLN A 80 5.01 -2.43 -8.60
C GLN A 80 6.05 -1.56 -9.34
N LYS A 81 6.01 -0.24 -9.11
CA LYS A 81 7.00 0.71 -9.65
C LYS A 81 8.31 0.75 -8.84
N GLY A 82 8.38 0.05 -7.71
CA GLY A 82 9.57 0.00 -6.85
C GLY A 82 9.74 1.20 -5.92
N TYR A 83 8.69 2.01 -5.71
CA TYR A 83 8.74 3.12 -4.74
C TYR A 83 8.66 2.62 -3.28
N PHE A 84 8.04 1.46 -3.08
CA PHE A 84 8.08 0.75 -1.81
C PHE A 84 8.80 -0.59 -1.98
N THR A 85 9.70 -0.87 -1.06
CA THR A 85 10.38 -2.15 -0.93
C THR A 85 9.67 -2.98 0.15
N ILE A 86 9.46 -4.27 -0.11
CA ILE A 86 8.91 -5.18 0.89
C ILE A 86 10.03 -5.53 1.88
N ALA A 87 9.79 -5.31 3.17
CA ALA A 87 10.71 -5.64 4.26
C ALA A 87 10.72 -7.13 4.62
#